data_AF-A0A2V6LI46-F1
#
_entry.id   AF-A0A2V6LI46-F1
#
_cell.length_a   1.000
_cell.length_b   1.000
_cell.length_c   1.000
_cell.angle_alpha   90.00
_cell.angle_beta   90.00
_cell.angle_gamma   90.00
#
_symmetry.space_group_name_H-M   'P 1'
#
loop_
_entity.id
_entity.type
_entity.pdbx_description
1 polymer ?
#
loop_
_entity_poly.entity_id
_entity_poly.type
_entity_poly.pdbx_seq_one_letter_code
_entity_poly.pdbx_strand_id
1 'polypeptide(L)'
;MGDPRNIAHAKKVTQEKHHKAQHAQNAGAPQPGKKAQVEKTKSVSIQQGAAPKPEAERPPQPPDSAQLEKSLAALSKLKDLEFHSRSNIEKLAELSLTIEEELKQRAFAEAIGAVYAAQAAFQSKILKLIEDYEAECARLSGAA
;
A
#
# COMPACT_ATOMS: atom_id res chain seq x y z
N MET A 1 -34.57 -29.57 -4.36
CA MET A 1 -34.24 -28.77 -3.15
C MET A 1 -33.11 -29.48 -2.44
N GLY A 2 -31.90 -28.92 -2.48
CA GLY A 2 -30.69 -29.53 -1.90
C GLY A 2 -30.66 -29.43 -0.37
N ASP A 3 -30.10 -30.46 0.25
CA ASP A 3 -30.10 -30.77 1.69
C ASP A 3 -29.27 -29.76 2.54
N PRO A 4 -29.80 -29.29 3.69
CA PRO A 4 -29.22 -28.23 4.54
C PRO A 4 -27.95 -28.61 5.34
N ARG A 5 -27.36 -29.79 5.12
CA ARG A 5 -26.22 -30.30 5.90
C ARG A 5 -24.84 -29.73 5.53
N ASN A 6 -24.77 -28.66 4.72
CA ASN A 6 -23.50 -28.01 4.35
C ASN A 6 -23.36 -26.59 4.94
N ILE A 7 -23.64 -26.43 6.23
CA ILE A 7 -23.37 -25.18 6.97
C ILE A 7 -22.51 -25.52 8.20
N ALA A 8 -21.29 -26.00 7.98
CA ALA A 8 -20.45 -26.44 9.10
C ALA A 8 -18.98 -26.09 8.99
N HIS A 9 -18.58 -24.98 8.36
CA HIS A 9 -17.21 -24.44 8.53
C HIS A 9 -17.16 -22.91 8.61
N ALA A 10 -18.01 -22.31 9.46
CA ALA A 10 -17.81 -20.94 9.93
C ALA A 10 -17.04 -20.96 11.26
N LYS A 11 -15.76 -21.35 11.24
CA LYS A 11 -14.83 -21.13 12.36
C LYS A 11 -13.42 -20.84 11.82
N LYS A 12 -13.12 -19.57 11.57
CA LYS A 12 -11.73 -19.10 11.65
C LYS A 12 -11.56 -18.30 12.94
N VAL A 13 -10.67 -18.82 13.75
CA VAL A 13 -10.24 -18.33 15.06
C VAL A 13 -9.49 -17.02 14.87
N THR A 14 -9.99 -15.93 15.46
CA THR A 14 -9.23 -14.70 15.66
C THR A 14 -8.52 -14.83 17.01
N GLN A 15 -7.23 -15.19 17.01
CA GLN A 15 -6.37 -14.94 18.16
C GLN A 15 -5.75 -13.55 18.00
N GLU A 16 -6.37 -12.57 18.63
CA GLU A 16 -5.78 -11.25 18.81
C GLU A 16 -4.85 -11.32 20.03
N LYS A 17 -3.55 -11.47 19.81
CA LYS A 17 -2.53 -11.31 20.86
C LYS A 17 -2.05 -9.86 20.88
N HIS A 18 -2.67 -9.03 21.72
CA HIS A 18 -2.11 -7.74 22.12
C HIS A 18 -0.98 -7.96 23.13
N HIS A 19 0.26 -7.95 22.68
CA HIS A 19 1.39 -7.60 23.54
C HIS A 19 1.92 -6.23 23.12
N LYS A 20 1.51 -5.19 23.85
CA LYS A 20 2.30 -3.96 23.96
C LYS A 20 2.43 -3.60 25.43
N ALA A 21 3.49 -4.09 26.03
CA ALA A 21 4.12 -3.46 27.17
C ALA A 21 5.58 -3.22 26.78
N GLN A 22 5.95 -1.97 26.57
CA GLN A 22 6.97 -1.35 27.39
C GLN A 22 7.05 0.15 27.17
N HIS A 23 7.40 0.79 28.27
CA HIS A 23 7.24 2.17 28.67
C HIS A 23 8.65 2.73 28.86
N ALA A 24 8.91 3.96 28.43
CA ALA A 24 9.98 4.81 28.96
C ALA A 24 9.39 6.23 29.05
N GLN A 25 8.88 6.62 30.23
CA GLN A 25 9.56 7.31 31.33
C GLN A 25 9.77 8.82 31.07
N ASN A 26 8.98 9.65 31.76
CA ASN A 26 9.52 10.75 32.55
C ASN A 26 8.56 11.21 33.68
N ALA A 27 9.10 11.18 34.90
CA ALA A 27 8.88 12.00 36.11
C ALA A 27 7.47 12.31 36.67
N GLY A 28 7.23 11.86 37.93
CA GLY A 28 6.24 12.44 38.86
C GLY A 28 5.67 11.45 39.90
N ALA A 29 6.12 11.53 41.17
CA ALA A 29 5.89 10.67 42.35
C ALA A 29 4.45 10.70 42.98
N PRO A 30 4.12 10.07 44.16
CA PRO A 30 4.52 8.78 44.80
C PRO A 30 3.37 7.91 45.44
N GLN A 31 3.66 6.61 45.69
CA GLN A 31 3.24 5.73 46.84
C GLN A 31 1.77 5.21 47.02
N PRO A 32 1.50 4.20 47.89
CA PRO A 32 2.17 2.90 48.17
C PRO A 32 1.18 1.70 48.37
N GLY A 33 1.61 0.44 48.18
CA GLY A 33 0.69 -0.71 48.45
C GLY A 33 1.23 -2.15 48.38
N LYS A 34 2.06 -2.55 49.36
CA LYS A 34 2.13 -3.84 50.09
C LYS A 34 2.03 -5.23 49.37
N LYS A 35 3.12 -6.02 49.59
CA LYS A 35 3.19 -7.46 50.00
C LYS A 35 2.75 -8.53 48.96
N ALA A 36 3.32 -9.75 48.84
CA ALA A 36 4.43 -10.48 49.44
C ALA A 36 4.65 -11.80 48.64
N GLN A 37 5.92 -12.23 48.54
CA GLN A 37 6.49 -13.59 48.74
C GLN A 37 5.75 -14.88 48.30
N VAL A 38 6.43 -15.75 47.49
CA VAL A 38 6.96 -17.11 47.86
C VAL A 38 5.88 -18.21 47.67
N GLU A 39 6.03 -19.39 47.05
CA GLU A 39 7.07 -20.43 47.09
C GLU A 39 6.81 -21.54 46.03
N LYS A 40 7.88 -22.25 45.60
CA LYS A 40 8.07 -23.69 45.22
C LYS A 40 6.90 -24.49 44.60
N THR A 41 7.11 -25.35 43.59
CA THR A 41 7.76 -26.69 43.70
C THR A 41 7.78 -27.31 42.28
N LYS A 42 8.93 -27.50 41.60
CA LYS A 42 9.82 -28.68 41.52
C LYS A 42 9.23 -29.97 40.89
N SER A 43 9.65 -30.28 39.66
CA SER A 43 9.98 -31.63 39.11
C SER A 43 10.37 -31.50 37.62
N VAL A 44 11.65 -31.29 37.28
CA VAL A 44 12.65 -32.31 36.83
C VAL A 44 12.07 -33.41 35.93
N SER A 45 12.42 -33.41 34.64
CA SER A 45 13.24 -34.47 34.05
C SER A 45 13.73 -34.10 32.65
N ILE A 46 14.92 -34.61 32.33
CA ILE A 46 15.88 -34.23 31.31
C ILE A 46 15.52 -34.83 29.95
N GLN A 47 15.70 -34.07 28.85
CA GLN A 47 16.30 -34.61 27.62
C GLN A 47 16.84 -33.49 26.70
N GLN A 48 18.17 -33.42 26.68
CA GLN A 48 19.04 -33.24 25.50
C GLN A 48 18.76 -32.06 24.55
N GLY A 49 19.54 -31.01 24.77
CA GLY A 49 20.30 -30.24 23.78
C GLY A 49 19.86 -30.29 22.32
N ALA A 50 19.21 -29.21 21.88
CA ALA A 50 19.50 -28.55 20.62
C ALA A 50 19.02 -27.09 20.74
N ALA A 51 19.94 -26.17 21.02
CA ALA A 51 19.77 -24.76 20.71
C ALA A 51 20.86 -24.38 19.69
N PRO A 52 20.68 -23.37 18.83
CA PRO A 52 19.46 -22.73 18.32
C PRO A 52 19.41 -22.83 16.77
N LYS A 53 18.24 -22.69 16.14
CA LYS A 53 18.21 -22.21 14.74
C LYS A 53 17.86 -20.72 14.83
N PRO A 54 18.83 -19.81 14.67
CA PRO A 54 18.50 -18.41 14.48
C PRO A 54 17.66 -18.34 13.21
N GLU A 55 16.46 -17.78 13.33
CA GLU A 55 15.77 -17.18 12.20
C GLU A 55 16.79 -16.23 11.58
N ALA A 56 17.30 -16.62 10.40
CA ALA A 56 18.31 -15.85 9.70
C ALA A 56 17.75 -14.44 9.55
N GLU A 57 18.37 -13.49 10.24
CA GLU A 57 18.22 -12.07 9.96
C GLU A 57 18.37 -11.93 8.45
N ARG A 58 17.29 -11.51 7.80
CA ARG A 58 17.31 -11.15 6.40
C ARG A 58 18.49 -10.19 6.25
N PRO A 59 19.51 -10.50 5.44
CA PRO A 59 20.68 -9.64 5.33
C PRO A 59 20.20 -8.23 4.96
N PRO A 60 20.89 -7.18 5.44
CA PRO A 60 20.53 -5.81 5.11
C PRO A 60 20.47 -5.71 3.58
N GLN A 61 19.26 -5.52 3.06
CA GLN A 61 19.09 -5.41 1.62
C GLN A 61 19.89 -4.21 1.14
N PRO A 62 20.54 -4.33 -0.03
CA PRO A 62 21.30 -3.22 -0.57
C PRO A 62 20.36 -2.01 -0.71
N PRO A 63 20.85 -0.79 -0.42
CA PRO A 63 20.06 0.44 -0.53
C PRO A 63 19.32 0.56 -1.86
N ASP A 64 19.94 0.06 -2.94
CA ASP A 64 19.40 0.06 -4.30
C ASP A 64 18.14 -0.79 -4.45
N SER A 65 17.99 -1.88 -3.67
CA SER A 65 16.78 -2.72 -3.69
C SER A 65 15.58 -1.96 -3.12
N ALA A 66 15.76 -1.28 -1.99
CA ALA A 66 14.69 -0.48 -1.38
C ALA A 66 14.32 0.74 -2.23
N GLN A 67 15.30 1.31 -2.95
CA GLN A 67 15.06 2.37 -3.92
C GLN A 67 14.27 1.85 -5.13
N LEU A 68 14.64 0.70 -5.68
CA LEU A 68 13.94 0.08 -6.81
C LEU A 68 12.47 -0.21 -6.45
N GLU A 69 12.19 -0.79 -5.29
CA GLU A 69 10.81 -1.06 -4.85
C GLU A 69 9.96 0.23 -4.78
N LYS A 70 10.53 1.31 -4.23
CA LYS A 70 9.86 2.62 -4.20
C LYS A 70 9.65 3.19 -5.61
N SER A 71 10.63 3.04 -6.48
CA SER A 71 10.52 3.47 -7.88
C SER A 71 9.40 2.71 -8.61
N LEU A 72 9.32 1.39 -8.45
CA LEU A 72 8.25 0.60 -9.04
C LEU A 72 6.86 1.00 -8.52
N ALA A 73 6.75 1.30 -7.22
CA ALA A 73 5.51 1.82 -6.65
C ALA A 73 5.12 3.21 -7.23
N ALA A 74 6.10 4.09 -7.48
CA ALA A 74 5.85 5.37 -8.14
C ALA A 74 5.42 5.17 -9.61
N LEU A 75 6.09 4.26 -10.33
CA LEU A 75 5.73 3.90 -11.70
C LEU A 75 4.28 3.38 -11.79
N SER A 76 3.86 2.53 -10.85
CA SER A 76 2.47 2.06 -10.79
C SER A 76 1.49 3.24 -10.71
N LYS A 77 1.76 4.23 -9.84
CA LYS A 77 0.90 5.41 -9.71
C LYS A 77 0.88 6.27 -10.98
N LEU A 78 2.01 6.39 -11.68
CA LEU A 78 2.06 7.10 -12.97
C LEU A 78 1.18 6.41 -14.02
N LYS A 79 1.23 5.07 -14.07
CA LYS A 79 0.36 4.27 -14.96
C LYS A 79 -1.12 4.43 -14.61
N ASP A 80 -1.47 4.45 -13.33
CA ASP A 80 -2.85 4.70 -12.90
C ASP A 80 -3.33 6.11 -13.34
N LEU A 81 -2.46 7.13 -13.21
CA LEU A 81 -2.77 8.49 -13.67
C LEU A 81 -2.95 8.57 -15.19
N GLU A 82 -2.13 7.86 -15.96
CA GLU A 82 -2.26 7.75 -17.42
C GLU A 82 -3.60 7.10 -17.81
N PHE A 83 -3.96 6.01 -17.14
CA PHE A 83 -5.23 5.32 -17.38
C PHE A 83 -6.43 6.24 -17.13
N HIS A 84 -6.44 6.95 -16.00
CA HIS A 84 -7.49 7.92 -15.69
C HIS A 84 -7.52 9.09 -16.67
N SER A 85 -6.34 9.55 -17.11
CA SER A 85 -6.23 10.62 -18.09
C SER A 85 -6.87 10.27 -19.44
N ARG A 86 -6.71 9.03 -19.91
CA ARG A 86 -7.42 8.54 -21.11
C ARG A 86 -8.94 8.63 -20.95
N SER A 87 -9.47 8.15 -19.83
CA SER A 87 -10.90 8.24 -19.53
C SER A 87 -11.38 9.70 -19.44
N ASN A 88 -10.55 10.60 -18.93
CA ASN A 88 -10.89 12.02 -18.86
C ASN A 88 -11.02 12.65 -20.25
N ILE A 89 -10.19 12.26 -21.23
CA ILE A 89 -10.30 12.75 -22.61
C ILE A 89 -11.66 12.36 -23.19
N GLU A 90 -12.08 11.10 -23.01
CA GLU A 90 -13.38 10.61 -23.49
C GLU A 90 -14.54 11.38 -22.86
N LYS A 91 -14.51 11.57 -21.53
CA LYS A 91 -15.52 12.35 -20.80
C LYS A 91 -15.57 13.82 -21.22
N LEU A 92 -14.41 14.44 -21.47
CA LEU A 92 -14.36 15.83 -21.92
C LEU A 92 -14.90 15.97 -23.35
N ALA A 93 -14.68 14.99 -24.22
CA ALA A 93 -15.28 14.97 -25.56
C ALA A 93 -16.81 14.88 -25.49
N GLU A 94 -17.34 13.98 -24.64
CA GLU A 94 -18.78 13.85 -24.41
C GLU A 94 -19.38 15.16 -23.87
N LEU A 95 -18.77 15.75 -22.83
CA LEU A 95 -19.20 17.03 -22.28
C LEU A 95 -19.17 18.16 -23.30
N SER A 96 -18.15 18.20 -24.16
CA SER A 96 -18.05 19.21 -25.22
C SER A 96 -19.24 19.10 -26.18
N LEU A 97 -19.59 17.88 -26.61
CA LEU A 97 -20.76 17.63 -27.47
C LEU A 97 -22.06 18.07 -26.79
N THR A 98 -22.27 17.67 -25.53
CA THR A 98 -23.47 18.06 -24.78
C THR A 98 -23.57 19.59 -24.64
N ILE A 99 -22.49 20.26 -24.26
CA ILE A 99 -22.48 21.72 -24.06
C ILE A 99 -22.75 22.47 -25.37
N GLU A 100 -22.06 22.10 -26.45
CA GLU A 100 -22.10 22.84 -27.72
C GLU A 100 -23.33 22.48 -28.56
N GLU A 101 -23.67 21.20 -28.63
CA GLU A 101 -24.68 20.71 -29.57
C GLU A 101 -26.03 20.39 -28.93
N GLU A 102 -26.09 19.93 -27.68
CA GLU A 102 -27.37 19.65 -27.04
C GLU A 102 -27.91 20.89 -26.32
N LEU A 103 -27.07 21.52 -25.50
CA LEU A 103 -27.43 22.70 -24.71
C LEU A 103 -27.27 24.01 -25.47
N LYS A 104 -26.61 23.99 -26.63
CA LYS A 104 -26.33 25.17 -27.48
C LYS A 104 -25.61 26.31 -26.74
N GLN A 105 -24.82 26.00 -25.70
CA GLN A 105 -24.12 26.96 -24.86
C GLN A 105 -22.74 27.35 -25.44
N ARG A 106 -22.74 27.94 -26.65
CA ARG A 106 -21.52 28.26 -27.40
C ARG A 106 -20.55 29.19 -26.67
N ALA A 107 -21.01 29.96 -25.68
CA ALA A 107 -20.17 30.80 -24.84
C ALA A 107 -19.08 30.02 -24.07
N PHE A 108 -19.26 28.71 -23.88
CA PHE A 108 -18.30 27.85 -23.17
C PHE A 108 -17.42 26.99 -24.09
N ALA A 109 -17.63 27.03 -25.42
CA ALA A 109 -16.91 26.18 -26.38
C ALA A 109 -15.38 26.35 -26.29
N GLU A 110 -14.91 27.59 -26.17
CA GLU A 110 -13.48 27.87 -26.02
C GLU A 110 -12.93 27.31 -24.70
N ALA A 111 -13.66 27.49 -23.60
CA ALA A 111 -13.22 27.03 -22.28
C ALA A 111 -13.15 25.50 -22.21
N ILE A 112 -14.17 24.79 -22.70
CA ILE A 112 -14.17 23.32 -22.69
C ILE A 112 -13.11 22.77 -23.66
N GLY A 113 -12.93 23.40 -24.83
CA GLY A 113 -11.88 23.06 -25.77
C GLY A 113 -10.47 23.24 -25.19
N ALA A 114 -10.24 24.30 -24.42
CA ALA A 114 -8.96 24.51 -23.72
C ALA A 114 -8.70 23.43 -22.66
N VAL A 115 -9.72 23.03 -21.89
CA VAL A 115 -9.59 21.93 -20.90
C VAL A 115 -9.31 20.60 -21.60
N TYR A 116 -10.01 20.30 -22.69
CA TYR A 116 -9.76 19.12 -23.52
C TYR A 116 -8.32 19.09 -24.05
N ALA A 117 -7.85 20.20 -24.64
CA ALA A 117 -6.50 20.31 -25.16
C ALA A 117 -5.43 20.15 -24.07
N ALA A 118 -5.66 20.72 -22.88
CA ALA A 118 -4.78 20.55 -21.73
C ALA A 118 -4.71 19.08 -21.28
N GLN A 119 -5.85 18.37 -21.25
CA GLN A 119 -5.89 16.95 -20.91
C GLN A 119 -5.16 16.09 -21.96
N ALA A 120 -5.35 16.37 -23.24
CA ALA A 120 -4.63 15.69 -24.32
C ALA A 120 -3.11 15.91 -24.23
N ALA A 121 -2.68 17.14 -23.92
CA ALA A 121 -1.27 17.45 -23.70
C ALA A 121 -0.70 16.75 -22.45
N PHE A 122 -1.48 16.69 -21.36
CA PHE A 122 -1.11 15.92 -20.17
C PHE A 122 -0.93 14.43 -20.51
N GLN A 123 -1.86 13.83 -21.25
CA GLN A 123 -1.79 12.44 -21.68
C GLN A 123 -0.51 12.12 -22.46
N SER A 124 -0.14 12.99 -23.41
CA SER A 124 1.11 12.80 -24.17
C SER A 124 2.35 12.88 -23.26
N LYS A 125 2.37 13.85 -22.34
CA LYS A 125 3.51 14.04 -21.42
C LYS A 125 3.65 12.92 -20.41
N ILE A 126 2.54 12.41 -19.87
CA ILE A 126 2.60 11.33 -18.88
C ILE A 126 3.04 10.00 -19.51
N LEU A 127 2.64 9.73 -20.76
CA LEU A 127 3.16 8.57 -21.51
C LEU A 127 4.68 8.65 -21.66
N LYS A 128 5.22 9.82 -22.05
CA LYS A 128 6.67 9.98 -22.17
C LYS A 128 7.38 9.85 -20.83
N LEU A 129 6.82 10.44 -19.76
CA LEU A 129 7.36 10.30 -18.42
C LEU A 129 7.40 8.84 -17.95
N ILE A 130 6.35 8.06 -18.24
CA ILE A 130 6.31 6.63 -17.92
C ILE A 130 7.43 5.88 -18.63
N GLU A 131 7.60 6.10 -19.94
CA GLU A 131 8.67 5.47 -20.73
C GLU A 131 10.07 5.78 -20.14
N ASP A 132 10.35 7.05 -19.86
CA ASP A 132 11.63 7.47 -19.30
C ASP A 132 11.86 6.88 -17.90
N TYR A 133 10.80 6.79 -17.09
CA TYR A 133 10.88 6.25 -15.74
C TYR A 133 11.00 4.71 -15.71
N GLU A 134 10.42 4.02 -16.70
CA GLU A 134 10.64 2.58 -16.92
C GLU A 134 12.10 2.28 -17.23
N ALA A 135 12.73 3.09 -18.10
CA ALA A 135 14.16 2.96 -18.39
C ALA A 135 15.02 3.17 -17.13
N GLU A 136 14.66 4.12 -16.27
CA GLU A 136 15.35 4.32 -14.99
C GLU A 136 15.15 3.13 -14.03
N CYS A 137 13.96 2.53 -13.98
CA CYS A 137 13.72 1.30 -13.21
C CYS A 137 14.54 0.11 -13.75
N ALA A 138 14.68 -0.02 -15.06
CA ALA A 138 15.54 -1.02 -15.69
C ALA A 138 17.02 -0.81 -15.31
N ARG A 139 17.48 0.44 -15.31
CA ARG A 139 18.84 0.81 -14.87
C ARG A 139 19.09 0.45 -13.40
N LEU A 140 18.13 0.75 -12.51
CA LEU A 140 18.21 0.44 -11.08
C LEU A 140 18.17 -1.07 -10.78
N SER A 141 17.47 -1.86 -11.62
CA SER A 141 17.41 -3.32 -11.50
C SER A 141 18.60 -4.05 -12.12
N GLY A 142 19.49 -3.34 -12.81
CA GLY A 142 20.61 -3.95 -13.55
C GLY A 142 20.20 -4.65 -14.84
N ALA A 143 19.00 -4.37 -15.35
CA ALA A 143 18.43 -4.94 -16.57
C ALA A 143 18.55 -4.02 -17.80
N ALA A 144 19.25 -2.88 -17.65
CA ALA A 144 19.48 -1.89 -18.72
C ALA A 144 20.58 -2.30 -19.70
#